data_AF-M5RPQ3-F1
#
_entry.id   AF-M5RPQ3-F1
#
_cell.length_a   1.000
_cell.length_b   1.000
_cell.length_c   1.000
_cell.angle_alpha   90.00
_cell.angle_beta   90.00
_cell.angle_gamma   90.00
#
_symmetry.space_group_name_H-M   'P 1'
#
loop_
_entity.id
_entity.type
_entity.pdbx_description
1 polymer ?
#
loop_
_entity_poly.entity_id
_entity_poly.type
_entity_poly.pdbx_seq_one_letter_code
_entity_poly.pdbx_strand_id
1 'polypeptide(L)'
;MKTTTETRSKSVTTVAARIAGEDIAKGDYVTILSEIIELPSYLWSCSGISQPIDEPVRTRYLPRAVGEPHKVVAVCLPFVYAKRPKGNLIAFDTRQQQLVRLDRDNGRSLWKQMRKAAKKKTR
;
A
#
# COMPACT_ATOMS: atom_id res chain seq x y z
N MET A 1 19.46 -0.93 -48.92
CA MET A 1 19.39 -1.44 -47.54
C MET A 1 18.31 -0.68 -46.80
N LYS A 2 17.23 -1.35 -46.36
CA LYS A 2 16.16 -0.74 -45.57
C LYS A 2 16.53 -0.89 -44.09
N THR A 3 16.89 0.20 -43.44
CA THR A 3 17.22 0.23 -42.02
C THR A 3 15.93 0.22 -41.23
N THR A 4 15.49 -0.94 -40.76
CA THR A 4 14.37 -1.06 -39.83
C THR A 4 14.83 -0.53 -38.48
N THR A 5 14.45 0.70 -38.15
CA THR A 5 14.73 1.29 -36.84
C THR A 5 13.88 0.56 -35.80
N GLU A 6 14.49 -0.36 -35.06
CA GLU A 6 13.87 -0.95 -33.88
C GLU A 6 13.55 0.19 -32.90
N THR A 7 12.27 0.52 -32.80
CA THR A 7 11.79 1.52 -31.86
C THR A 7 11.87 0.90 -30.47
N ARG A 8 13.00 1.11 -29.79
CA ARG A 8 13.21 0.69 -28.40
C ARG A 8 12.05 1.27 -27.58
N SER A 9 11.12 0.40 -27.14
CA SER A 9 9.97 0.82 -26.34
C SER A 9 10.50 1.48 -25.07
N LYS A 10 10.43 2.82 -24.98
CA LYS A 10 10.79 3.54 -23.76
C LYS A 10 9.89 3.03 -22.64
N SER A 11 10.47 2.37 -21.64
CA SER A 11 9.74 2.05 -20.42
C SER A 11 9.37 3.37 -19.73
N VAL A 12 8.08 3.69 -19.72
CA VAL A 12 7.56 4.87 -19.04
C VAL A 12 7.50 4.56 -17.54
N THR A 13 8.38 5.20 -16.77
CA THR A 13 8.37 5.11 -15.31
C THR A 13 7.29 6.05 -14.76
N THR A 14 6.29 5.51 -14.08
CA THR A 14 5.25 6.29 -13.40
C THR A 14 5.51 6.30 -11.89
N VAL A 15 5.33 7.45 -11.25
CA VAL A 15 5.53 7.60 -9.80
C VAL A 15 4.25 7.25 -9.05
N ALA A 16 4.36 6.44 -7.99
CA ALA A 16 3.27 6.25 -7.04
C ALA A 16 3.24 7.46 -6.07
N ALA A 17 2.08 8.10 -5.94
CA ALA A 17 1.93 9.31 -5.13
C ALA A 17 1.25 9.01 -3.80
N ARG A 18 1.73 9.64 -2.71
CA ARG A 18 1.00 9.64 -1.43
C ARG A 18 -0.37 10.26 -1.66
N ILE A 19 -1.38 9.65 -1.05
CA ILE A 19 -2.75 10.13 -1.15
C ILE A 19 -3.35 10.37 0.24
N ALA A 20 -4.10 11.46 0.39
CA ALA A 20 -4.89 11.73 1.59
C ALA A 20 -6.11 10.81 1.64
N GLY A 21 -6.73 10.62 2.80
CA GLY A 21 -7.86 9.68 2.93
C GLY A 21 -9.05 10.10 2.05
N GLU A 22 -9.37 11.39 2.10
CA GLU A 22 -10.43 12.10 1.38
C GLU A 22 -10.32 12.02 -0.14
N ASP A 23 -9.11 11.88 -0.67
CA ASP A 23 -8.89 11.79 -2.11
C ASP A 23 -9.04 10.36 -2.65
N ILE A 24 -9.16 9.35 -1.78
CA ILE A 24 -9.26 7.95 -2.19
C ILE A 24 -10.66 7.67 -2.74
N ALA A 25 -10.72 7.06 -3.92
CA ALA A 25 -11.95 6.74 -4.59
C ALA A 25 -12.11 5.23 -4.85
N LYS A 26 -13.37 4.78 -4.92
CA LYS A 26 -13.69 3.42 -5.35
C LYS A 26 -13.10 3.15 -6.73
N GLY A 27 -12.38 2.04 -6.87
CA GLY A 27 -11.73 1.63 -8.12
C GLY A 27 -10.25 2.00 -8.20
N ASP A 28 -9.74 2.83 -7.30
CA ASP A 28 -8.31 3.11 -7.18
C ASP A 28 -7.52 1.84 -6.87
N TYR A 29 -6.26 1.85 -7.29
CA TYR A 29 -5.27 0.84 -6.88
C TYR A 29 -4.31 1.51 -5.90
N VAL A 30 -4.31 1.02 -4.67
CA VAL A 30 -3.49 1.57 -3.59
C VAL A 30 -2.55 0.51 -3.04
N THR A 31 -1.41 0.94 -2.49
CA THR A 31 -0.55 0.09 -1.66
C THR A 31 -0.17 0.85 -0.40
N ILE A 32 0.25 0.10 0.62
CA ILE A 32 0.78 0.65 1.85
C ILE A 32 2.19 1.17 1.58
N LEU A 33 2.46 2.41 1.98
CA LEU A 33 3.78 3.03 1.97
C LEU A 33 4.46 2.90 3.33
N SER A 34 3.74 3.13 4.42
CA SER A 34 4.24 2.95 5.78
C SER A 34 3.09 2.78 6.75
N GLU A 35 3.40 2.25 7.93
CA GLU A 35 2.45 2.04 9.01
C GLU A 35 3.00 2.64 10.30
N ILE A 36 2.08 3.05 11.16
CA ILE A 36 2.35 3.52 12.52
C ILE A 36 1.92 2.42 13.47
N ILE A 37 2.84 1.99 14.33
CA ILE A 37 2.53 1.14 15.48
C ILE A 37 2.70 1.94 16.76
N GLU A 38 1.90 1.60 17.75
CA GLU A 38 1.97 2.17 19.09
C GLU A 38 2.44 1.08 20.02
N LEU A 39 3.53 1.34 20.71
CA LEU A 39 4.12 0.41 21.66
C LEU A 39 4.38 1.14 22.98
N PRO A 40 4.29 0.46 24.13
CA PRO A 40 4.55 1.10 25.43
C PRO A 40 5.97 1.67 25.51
N SER A 41 6.10 2.80 26.20
CA SER A 41 7.37 3.53 26.35
C SER A 41 8.48 2.67 26.98
N TYR A 42 8.14 1.72 27.88
CA TYR A 42 9.14 0.87 28.55
C TYR A 42 9.96 -0.02 27.60
N LEU A 43 9.56 -0.17 26.33
CA LEU A 43 10.35 -0.85 25.30
C LEU A 43 11.52 0.00 24.76
N TRP A 44 11.59 1.30 25.12
CA TRP A 44 12.70 2.20 24.81
C TRP A 44 13.56 2.43 26.06
N SER A 45 14.83 2.04 26.00
CA SER A 45 15.78 2.27 27.09
C SER A 45 15.79 3.76 27.51
N CYS A 46 15.78 4.01 28.83
CA CYS A 46 15.73 5.34 29.45
C CYS A 46 14.41 6.13 29.33
N SER A 47 13.34 5.57 28.74
CA SER A 47 12.02 6.23 28.67
C SER A 47 11.38 6.48 30.03
N GLY A 48 11.66 5.62 31.04
CA GLY A 48 11.12 5.78 32.39
C GLY A 48 11.59 7.04 33.13
N ILE A 49 12.58 7.78 32.60
CA ILE A 49 13.03 9.06 33.14
C ILE A 49 12.20 10.23 32.57
N SER A 50 11.68 10.09 31.34
CA SER A 50 11.01 11.18 30.61
C SER A 50 9.53 10.94 30.35
N GLN A 51 9.03 9.70 30.50
CA GLN A 51 7.67 9.28 30.14
C GLN A 51 7.12 8.23 31.13
N PRO A 52 5.81 8.25 31.44
CA PRO A 52 5.15 7.14 32.12
C PRO A 52 5.30 5.82 31.36
N ILE A 53 5.42 4.72 32.09
CA ILE A 53 5.66 3.35 31.56
C ILE A 53 4.61 2.94 30.53
N ASP A 54 3.36 3.34 30.73
CA ASP A 54 2.23 2.97 29.88
C ASP A 54 1.94 4.00 28.77
N GLU A 55 2.76 5.06 28.65
CA GLU A 55 2.58 6.04 27.58
C GLU A 55 2.93 5.42 26.21
N PRO A 56 2.05 5.48 25.20
CA PRO A 56 2.32 4.90 23.89
C PRO A 56 3.29 5.74 23.07
N VAL A 57 4.38 5.11 22.61
CA VAL A 57 5.32 5.68 21.66
C VAL A 57 4.92 5.26 20.24
N ARG A 58 4.64 6.24 19.38
CA ARG A 58 4.24 6.03 17.98
C ARG A 58 5.47 5.89 17.09
N THR A 59 5.67 4.71 16.51
CA THR A 59 6.79 4.44 15.60
C THR A 59 6.29 4.18 14.18
N ARG A 60 6.91 4.82 13.19
CA ARG A 60 6.64 4.56 11.78
C ARG A 60 7.58 3.47 11.26
N TYR A 61 7.03 2.48 10.56
CA TYR A 61 7.81 1.41 9.94
C TYR A 61 7.31 1.08 8.52
N LEU A 62 8.17 0.37 7.77
CA LEU A 62 7.89 -0.12 6.42
C LEU A 62 7.42 -1.58 6.52
N PRO A 63 6.16 -1.90 6.18
CA PRO A 63 5.67 -3.27 6.30
C PRO A 63 6.26 -4.20 5.24
N ARG A 64 6.27 -5.52 5.50
CA ARG A 64 6.77 -6.51 4.51
C ARG A 64 5.91 -6.62 3.26
N ALA A 65 4.64 -6.21 3.34
CA ALA A 65 3.67 -6.28 2.24
C ALA A 65 3.67 -5.03 1.33
N VAL A 66 4.72 -4.20 1.38
CA VAL A 66 4.86 -3.03 0.50
C VAL A 66 4.87 -3.46 -0.97
N GLY A 67 4.10 -2.76 -1.79
CA GLY A 67 4.02 -2.97 -3.23
C GLY A 67 2.91 -3.92 -3.70
N GLU A 68 2.18 -4.58 -2.79
CA GLU A 68 0.99 -5.34 -3.18
C GLU A 68 -0.14 -4.36 -3.59
N PRO A 69 -0.63 -4.39 -4.85
CA PRO A 69 -1.70 -3.51 -5.29
C PRO A 69 -3.02 -4.00 -4.68
N HIS A 70 -3.77 -3.10 -4.07
CA HIS A 70 -5.10 -3.36 -3.51
C HIS A 70 -6.13 -2.52 -4.24
N LYS A 71 -7.20 -3.15 -4.70
CA LYS A 71 -8.28 -2.45 -5.42
C LYS A 71 -9.31 -1.93 -4.43
N VAL A 72 -9.47 -0.62 -4.31
CA VAL A 72 -10.45 0.01 -3.42
C VAL A 72 -11.86 -0.33 -3.88
N VAL A 73 -12.70 -0.77 -2.94
CA VAL A 73 -14.11 -1.15 -3.19
C VAL A 73 -15.10 -0.22 -2.50
N ALA A 74 -14.74 0.34 -1.35
CA ALA A 74 -15.54 1.28 -0.58
C ALA A 74 -14.64 2.14 0.30
N VAL A 75 -15.09 3.35 0.61
CA VAL A 75 -14.39 4.31 1.47
C VAL A 75 -15.40 4.83 2.49
N CYS A 76 -15.06 4.74 3.77
CA CYS A 76 -15.81 5.27 4.89
C CYS A 76 -14.78 5.79 5.90
N LEU A 77 -14.34 7.03 5.72
CA LEU A 77 -13.18 7.56 6.45
C LEU A 77 -13.35 7.41 7.97
N PRO A 78 -12.28 7.01 8.68
CA PRO A 78 -10.91 6.81 8.20
C PRO A 78 -10.64 5.43 7.55
N PHE A 79 -11.67 4.61 7.36
CA PHE A 79 -11.55 3.24 6.87
C PHE A 79 -11.68 3.13 5.35
N VAL A 80 -10.70 2.49 4.73
CA VAL A 80 -10.68 2.22 3.27
C VAL A 80 -10.73 0.71 3.06
N TYR A 81 -11.79 0.24 2.42
CA TYR A 81 -11.96 -1.19 2.14
C TYR A 81 -11.44 -1.49 0.74
N ALA A 82 -10.56 -2.49 0.63
CA ALA A 82 -9.95 -2.89 -0.62
C ALA A 82 -9.88 -4.41 -0.78
N LYS A 83 -9.79 -4.87 -2.03
CA LYS A 83 -9.58 -6.28 -2.37
C LYS A 83 -8.10 -6.54 -2.66
N ARG A 84 -7.55 -7.53 -1.97
CA ARG A 84 -6.25 -8.12 -2.31
C ARG A 84 -6.34 -8.81 -3.69
N PRO A 85 -5.23 -8.92 -4.44
CA PRO A 85 -5.16 -9.75 -5.64
C PRO A 85 -5.57 -11.20 -5.39
N LYS A 86 -5.34 -11.72 -4.18
CA LYS A 86 -5.75 -13.06 -3.74
C LYS A 86 -7.27 -13.22 -3.54
N GLY A 87 -8.04 -12.14 -3.55
CA GLY A 87 -9.51 -12.16 -3.48
C GLY A 87 -10.11 -11.74 -2.13
N ASN A 88 -9.35 -11.84 -1.04
CA ASN A 88 -9.81 -11.43 0.29
C ASN A 88 -9.96 -9.90 0.39
N LEU A 89 -10.93 -9.47 1.19
CA LEU A 89 -11.09 -8.07 1.58
C LEU A 89 -10.10 -7.72 2.70
N ILE A 90 -9.65 -6.48 2.68
CA ILE A 90 -8.85 -5.86 3.73
C ILE A 90 -9.44 -4.46 4.00
N ALA A 91 -9.41 -4.05 5.26
CA ALA A 91 -9.66 -2.68 5.66
C ALA A 91 -8.32 -2.02 6.00
N PHE A 92 -8.12 -0.81 5.49
CA PHE A 92 -7.03 0.06 5.88
C PHE A 92 -7.57 1.16 6.78
N ASP A 93 -6.87 1.46 7.88
CA ASP A 93 -7.13 2.64 8.71
C ASP A 93 -6.12 3.73 8.32
N THR A 94 -6.59 4.81 7.69
CA THR A 94 -5.70 5.88 7.20
C THR A 94 -5.00 6.66 8.31
N ARG A 95 -5.43 6.50 9.58
CA ARG A 95 -4.76 7.08 10.76
C ARG A 95 -3.51 6.30 11.16
N GLN A 96 -3.48 5.01 10.84
CA GLN A 96 -2.36 4.11 11.14
C GLN A 96 -1.52 3.82 9.88
N GLN A 97 -2.14 3.79 8.71
CA GLN A 97 -1.51 3.35 7.48
C GLN A 97 -1.49 4.48 6.45
N GLN A 98 -0.30 4.81 5.98
CA GLN A 98 -0.13 5.76 4.89
C GLN A 98 -0.22 5.02 3.56
N LEU A 99 -1.18 5.39 2.74
CA LEU A 99 -1.41 4.78 1.43
C LEU A 99 -0.78 5.63 0.31
N VAL A 100 -0.40 4.95 -0.76
CA VAL A 100 -0.03 5.57 -2.04
C VAL A 100 -0.95 5.06 -3.14
N ARG A 101 -1.35 5.95 -4.05
CA ARG A 101 -2.09 5.60 -5.26
C ARG A 101 -1.09 5.18 -6.34
N LEU A 102 -1.30 4.00 -6.89
CA LEU A 102 -0.57 3.51 -8.05
C LEU A 102 -1.14 4.12 -9.32
N ASP A 103 -0.31 4.24 -10.36
CA ASP A 103 -0.81 4.52 -11.70
C ASP A 103 -1.91 3.53 -12.09
N ARG A 104 -2.95 4.04 -12.76
CA ARG A 104 -4.18 3.29 -12.98
C ARG A 104 -3.97 2.08 -13.88
N ASP A 105 -3.18 2.23 -14.94
CA ASP A 105 -2.96 1.17 -15.93
C ASP A 105 -1.96 0.14 -15.39
N ASN A 106 -0.87 0.61 -14.80
CA ASN A 106 0.12 -0.24 -14.15
C ASN A 106 -0.49 -1.00 -12.97
N GLY A 107 -1.20 -0.32 -12.07
CA GLY A 107 -1.86 -0.91 -10.91
C GLY A 107 -2.90 -1.96 -11.29
N ARG A 108 -3.72 -1.68 -12.32
CA ARG A 108 -4.68 -2.66 -12.86
C ARG A 108 -4.00 -3.87 -13.47
N SER A 109 -2.93 -3.66 -14.24
CA SER A 109 -2.17 -4.74 -14.89
C SER A 109 -1.55 -5.66 -13.84
N LEU A 110 -0.82 -5.09 -12.87
CA LEU A 110 -0.20 -5.83 -11.77
C LEU A 110 -1.23 -6.60 -10.94
N TRP A 111 -2.33 -5.94 -10.55
CA TRP A 111 -3.39 -6.58 -9.77
C TRP A 111 -3.99 -7.80 -10.49
N LYS A 112 -4.22 -7.70 -11.82
CA LYS A 112 -4.70 -8.83 -12.62
C LYS A 112 -3.67 -9.96 -12.71
N GLN A 113 -2.39 -9.64 -12.92
CA GLN A 113 -1.32 -10.63 -13.01
C GLN A 113 -1.17 -11.40 -11.70
N MET A 114 -1.10 -10.69 -10.56
CA MET A 114 -1.00 -11.30 -9.24
C MET A 114 -2.23 -12.15 -8.91
N ARG A 115 -3.43 -11.70 -9.30
CA ARG A 115 -4.65 -12.50 -9.15
C ARG A 115 -4.62 -13.79 -9.95
N LYS A 116 -4.09 -13.77 -11.19
CA LYS A 116 -3.91 -14.99 -12.00
C LYS A 116 -2.91 -15.94 -11.35
N ALA A 117 -1.78 -15.43 -10.86
CA ALA A 117 -0.75 -16.22 -10.19
C ALA A 117 -1.28 -16.89 -8.91
N ALA A 118 -2.08 -16.16 -8.11
CA ALA A 118 -2.72 -16.70 -6.91
C ALA A 118 -3.66 -17.87 -7.23
N LYS A 119 -4.49 -17.75 -8.28
CA LYS A 119 -5.38 -18.83 -8.72
C LYS A 119 -4.65 -20.09 -9.17
N LYS A 120 -3.45 -19.95 -9.76
CA LYS A 120 -2.65 -21.10 -10.21
C LYS A 120 -2.08 -21.91 -9.04
N LYS A 121 -1.80 -21.29 -7.89
CA LYS A 121 -1.29 -21.99 -6.69
C LYS A 121 -2.34 -22.78 -5.91
N THR A 122 -3.63 -22.47 -6.12
CA THR A 122 -4.75 -23.13 -5.42
C THR A 122 -5.33 -24.30 -6.25
N ARG A 123 -4.90 -24.45 -7.50
CA ARG A 123 -5.17 -25.62 -8.35
C ARG A 123 -4.03 -26.61 -8.22
#